data_AF-A0A955WSH9-F1
#
_entry.id   AF-A0A955WSH9-F1
#
_cell.length_a   1.000
_cell.length_b   1.000
_cell.length_c   1.000
_cell.angle_alpha   90.00
_cell.angle_beta   90.00
_cell.angle_gamma   90.00
#
_symmetry.space_group_name_H-M   'P 1'
#
loop_
_entity.id
_entity.type
_entity.pdbx_description
1 polymer ?
#
loop_
_entity_poly.entity_id
_entity_poly.type
_entity_poly.pdbx_seq_one_letter_code
_entity_poly.pdbx_strand_id
1 'polypeptide(L)'
;MSHAQIATGLLRIVQDGGSHNALLIQAPRGYVLATGRRGDPALTVQVASGRQLAEGVHVPDEVHQRLYERGFRRGTAADNHGLVVELQGHATAGALAHEMLDWVRAAFDHPGAVAVDFVPGEVDSTENPRVIELMTALSRDRDMKTRRRLWMALVNATWLVPLTRAVDAEAVGLGGALPLRVLGELAGGEVVGAFTDFGHLLGHDPRPRPYVRVHGKVLFPALAARKVASLLLNPGQGVRGELYRHEIETLAEGVQRMAGSH
;
A
#
# COMPACT_ATOMS: atom_id res chain seq x y z
N MET A 1 -26.53 1.64 -3.57
CA MET A 1 -25.52 1.13 -4.53
C MET A 1 -25.81 -0.34 -4.78
N SER A 2 -25.67 -0.81 -6.02
CA SER A 2 -26.17 -2.13 -6.43
C SER A 2 -25.03 -3.16 -6.57
N HIS A 3 -25.35 -4.43 -6.32
CA HIS A 3 -24.43 -5.55 -6.56
C HIS A 3 -23.86 -5.55 -7.99
N ALA A 4 -24.62 -5.03 -8.96
CA ALA A 4 -24.18 -4.90 -10.35
C ALA A 4 -22.93 -4.02 -10.48
N GLN A 5 -22.82 -2.91 -9.74
CA GLN A 5 -21.64 -2.03 -9.79
C GLN A 5 -20.39 -2.75 -9.25
N ILE A 6 -20.55 -3.51 -8.16
CA ILE A 6 -19.46 -4.31 -7.58
C ILE A 6 -19.05 -5.42 -8.56
N ALA A 7 -20.01 -6.15 -9.13
CA ALA A 7 -19.74 -7.22 -10.09
C ALA A 7 -19.01 -6.70 -11.34
N THR A 8 -19.44 -5.56 -11.89
CA THR A 8 -18.73 -4.88 -12.97
C THR A 8 -17.32 -4.49 -12.54
N GLY A 9 -17.17 -3.89 -11.35
CA GLY A 9 -15.85 -3.54 -10.79
C GLY A 9 -14.90 -4.74 -10.67
N LEU A 10 -15.41 -5.89 -10.22
CA LEU A 10 -14.64 -7.14 -10.08
C LEU A 10 -14.14 -7.64 -11.44
N LEU A 11 -14.99 -7.59 -12.47
CA LEU A 11 -14.59 -7.94 -13.84
C LEU A 11 -13.54 -6.96 -14.39
N ARG A 12 -13.66 -5.68 -14.06
CA ARG A 12 -12.67 -4.67 -14.46
C ARG A 12 -11.29 -4.91 -13.84
N ILE A 13 -11.19 -5.52 -12.65
CA ILE A 13 -9.89 -5.89 -12.07
C ILE A 13 -9.11 -6.82 -12.99
N VAL A 14 -9.78 -7.74 -13.69
CA VAL A 14 -9.12 -8.73 -14.56
C VAL A 14 -9.10 -8.30 -16.03
N GLN A 15 -9.87 -7.29 -16.42
CA GLN A 15 -10.01 -6.83 -17.81
C GLN A 15 -9.23 -5.54 -18.10
N ASP A 16 -9.21 -4.59 -17.16
CA ASP A 16 -8.70 -3.23 -17.34
C ASP A 16 -7.35 -3.02 -16.63
N GLY A 17 -6.74 -1.85 -16.81
CA GLY A 17 -5.55 -1.41 -16.07
C GLY A 17 -4.31 -2.28 -16.28
N GLY A 18 -3.48 -2.38 -15.24
CA GLY A 18 -2.22 -3.12 -15.25
C GLY A 18 -2.11 -4.13 -14.11
N SER A 19 -1.04 -4.02 -13.31
CA SER A 19 -0.90 -4.84 -12.10
C SER A 19 -1.50 -4.13 -10.89
N HIS A 20 -2.05 -4.90 -9.95
CA HIS A 20 -2.65 -4.38 -8.72
C HIS A 20 -3.88 -3.49 -8.94
N ASN A 21 -4.72 -3.83 -9.92
CA ASN A 21 -6.07 -3.27 -10.00
C ASN A 21 -6.81 -3.56 -8.70
N ALA A 22 -7.60 -2.60 -8.23
CA ALA A 22 -8.33 -2.71 -6.98
C ALA A 22 -9.78 -2.26 -7.10
N LEU A 23 -10.67 -2.96 -6.39
CA LEU A 23 -12.03 -2.54 -6.12
C LEU A 23 -12.20 -2.42 -4.61
N LEU A 24 -12.46 -1.20 -4.15
CA LEU A 24 -12.70 -0.89 -2.76
C LEU A 24 -14.20 -0.71 -2.52
N ILE A 25 -14.75 -1.45 -1.56
CA ILE A 25 -16.09 -1.22 -1.01
C ILE A 25 -15.92 -0.62 0.38
N GLN A 26 -16.26 0.66 0.53
CA GLN A 26 -16.01 1.42 1.74
C GLN A 26 -17.29 1.67 2.53
N ALA A 27 -17.25 1.34 3.82
CA ALA A 27 -18.21 1.74 4.85
C ALA A 27 -17.56 2.77 5.80
N PRO A 28 -18.34 3.48 6.65
CA PRO A 28 -17.78 4.48 7.55
C PRO A 28 -16.71 3.93 8.52
N ARG A 29 -16.83 2.66 8.90
CA ARG A 29 -15.98 2.02 9.92
C ARG A 29 -14.96 1.04 9.37
N GLY A 30 -14.93 0.80 8.06
CA GLY A 30 -14.03 -0.18 7.47
C GLY A 30 -14.28 -0.39 5.98
N TYR A 31 -13.69 -1.44 5.42
CA TYR A 31 -13.78 -1.72 4.00
C TYR A 31 -13.64 -3.20 3.68
N VAL A 32 -14.05 -3.56 2.46
CA VAL A 32 -13.63 -4.79 1.77
C VAL A 32 -12.93 -4.38 0.48
N LEU A 33 -11.80 -5.02 0.21
CA LEU A 33 -10.93 -4.72 -0.92
C LEU A 33 -10.74 -5.98 -1.75
N ALA A 34 -11.02 -5.93 -3.05
CA ALA A 34 -10.56 -6.94 -3.99
C ALA A 34 -9.38 -6.38 -4.79
N THR A 35 -8.30 -7.14 -4.93
CA THR A 35 -7.17 -6.79 -5.81
C THR A 35 -6.85 -7.93 -6.76
N GLY A 36 -6.28 -7.58 -7.91
CA GLY A 36 -5.87 -8.55 -8.92
C GLY A 36 -5.05 -7.91 -10.03
N ARG A 37 -4.85 -8.66 -11.11
CA ARG A 37 -4.09 -8.24 -12.27
C ARG A 37 -4.89 -8.47 -13.54
N ARG A 38 -4.70 -7.59 -14.52
CA ARG A 38 -5.23 -7.81 -15.86
C ARG A 38 -4.79 -9.15 -16.44
N GLY A 39 -5.75 -9.94 -16.91
CA GLY A 39 -5.54 -11.27 -17.51
C GLY A 39 -5.41 -12.42 -16.52
N ASP A 40 -5.37 -12.15 -15.22
CA ASP A 40 -5.31 -13.18 -14.17
C ASP A 40 -6.69 -13.31 -13.51
N PRO A 41 -7.36 -14.47 -13.58
CA PRO A 41 -8.65 -14.66 -12.92
C PRO A 41 -8.56 -14.68 -11.39
N ALA A 42 -7.37 -14.86 -10.81
CA ALA A 42 -7.20 -14.90 -9.36
C ALA A 42 -7.27 -13.50 -8.75
N LEU A 43 -8.20 -13.34 -7.81
CA LEU A 43 -8.37 -12.15 -6.99
C LEU A 43 -7.97 -12.42 -5.55
N THR A 44 -7.31 -11.46 -4.91
CA THR A 44 -7.18 -11.43 -3.46
C THR A 44 -8.26 -10.53 -2.89
N VAL A 45 -9.13 -11.08 -2.05
CA VAL A 45 -10.15 -10.33 -1.32
C VAL A 45 -9.74 -10.16 0.13
N GLN A 46 -9.84 -8.94 0.65
CA GLN A 46 -9.47 -8.58 1.99
C GLN A 46 -10.62 -7.88 2.72
N VAL A 47 -10.87 -8.27 3.97
CA VAL A 47 -11.78 -7.55 4.89
C VAL A 47 -10.95 -6.81 5.93
N ALA A 48 -11.18 -5.51 6.06
CA ALA A 48 -10.42 -4.65 6.98
C ALA A 48 -10.53 -5.16 8.42
N SER A 49 -9.39 -5.21 9.11
CA SER A 49 -9.27 -5.76 10.46
C SER A 49 -8.05 -5.16 11.17
N GLY A 50 -7.99 -5.34 12.49
CA GLY A 50 -6.83 -4.96 13.29
C GLY A 50 -6.46 -3.48 13.12
N ARG A 51 -5.22 -3.21 12.69
CA ARG A 51 -4.69 -1.84 12.59
C ARG A 51 -5.31 -0.98 11.49
N GLN A 52 -6.05 -1.59 10.55
CA GLN A 52 -6.65 -0.88 9.43
C GLN A 52 -7.97 -0.19 9.80
N LEU A 53 -8.50 -0.51 10.98
CA LEU A 53 -9.71 0.09 11.52
C LEU A 53 -9.36 1.32 12.37
N ALA A 54 -10.29 2.26 12.45
CA ALA A 54 -10.16 3.39 13.36
C ALA A 54 -10.11 2.92 14.82
N GLU A 55 -9.54 3.73 15.70
CA GLU A 55 -9.49 3.44 17.12
C GLU A 55 -10.89 3.14 17.69
N GLY A 56 -11.00 2.08 18.51
CA GLY A 56 -12.27 1.61 19.07
C GLY A 56 -13.19 0.88 18.10
N VAL A 57 -12.78 0.70 16.84
CA VAL A 57 -13.53 -0.12 15.87
C VAL A 57 -12.92 -1.52 15.79
N HIS A 58 -13.76 -2.53 16.00
CA HIS A 58 -13.39 -3.93 15.94
C HIS A 58 -14.42 -4.70 15.12
N VAL A 59 -13.96 -5.74 14.41
CA VAL A 59 -14.86 -6.70 13.77
C VAL A 59 -15.40 -7.63 14.85
N PRO A 60 -16.71 -7.87 14.93
CA PRO A 60 -17.28 -8.80 15.93
C PRO A 60 -16.71 -10.23 15.78
N ASP A 61 -16.53 -10.94 16.90
CA ASP A 61 -15.97 -12.30 16.90
C ASP A 61 -16.79 -13.29 16.05
N GLU A 62 -18.11 -13.15 16.05
CA GLU A 62 -18.99 -13.95 15.19
C GLU A 62 -18.68 -13.76 13.70
N VAL A 63 -18.34 -12.53 13.29
CA VAL A 63 -17.95 -12.22 11.91
C VAL A 63 -16.56 -12.78 11.63
N HIS A 64 -15.63 -12.70 12.58
CA HIS A 64 -14.33 -13.36 12.45
C HIS A 64 -14.47 -14.87 12.21
N GLN A 65 -15.31 -15.55 12.99
CA GLN A 65 -15.55 -16.97 12.83
C GLN A 65 -16.14 -17.31 11.45
N ARG A 66 -17.16 -16.55 11.01
CA ARG A 66 -17.75 -16.75 9.67
C ARG A 66 -16.73 -16.54 8.54
N LEU A 67 -15.85 -15.55 8.66
CA LEU A 67 -14.78 -15.32 7.68
C LEU A 67 -13.82 -16.53 7.64
N TYR A 68 -13.43 -17.08 8.81
CA TYR A 68 -12.57 -18.26 8.87
C TYR A 68 -13.22 -19.51 8.26
N GLU A 69 -14.50 -19.74 8.54
CA GLU A 69 -15.30 -20.83 7.96
C GLU A 69 -15.38 -20.72 6.43
N ARG A 70 -15.46 -19.49 5.91
CA ARG A 70 -15.45 -19.22 4.47
C ARG A 70 -14.08 -19.38 3.81
N GLY A 71 -13.02 -19.55 4.60
CA GLY A 71 -11.65 -19.77 4.13
C GLY A 71 -10.73 -18.56 4.26
N PHE A 72 -11.18 -17.42 4.79
CA PHE A 72 -10.30 -16.27 5.04
C PHE A 72 -9.24 -16.61 6.08
N ARG A 73 -8.05 -16.05 5.93
CA ARG A 73 -6.94 -16.21 6.88
C ARG A 73 -6.29 -14.86 7.16
N ARG A 74 -5.63 -14.75 8.31
CA ARG A 74 -4.78 -13.60 8.67
C ARG A 74 -3.42 -14.11 9.13
N GLY A 75 -2.36 -13.37 8.82
CA GLY A 75 -1.02 -13.69 9.31
C GLY A 75 -0.91 -13.43 10.81
N THR A 76 -1.34 -12.25 11.25
CA THR A 76 -1.40 -11.85 12.66
C THR A 76 -2.76 -11.21 13.00
N ALA A 77 -3.04 -11.01 14.29
CA ALA A 77 -4.26 -10.32 14.72
C ALA A 77 -4.35 -8.86 14.24
N ALA A 78 -3.22 -8.24 13.87
CA ALA A 78 -3.17 -6.87 13.38
C ALA A 78 -3.47 -6.74 11.88
N ASP A 79 -3.52 -7.85 11.14
CA ASP A 79 -3.66 -7.85 9.69
C ASP A 79 -5.14 -7.99 9.26
N ASN A 80 -5.38 -7.72 7.98
CA ASN A 80 -6.67 -7.99 7.34
C ASN A 80 -6.92 -9.50 7.21
N HIS A 81 -8.20 -9.87 7.12
CA HIS A 81 -8.59 -11.20 6.67
C HIS A 81 -8.45 -11.27 5.16
N GLY A 82 -7.69 -12.22 4.63
CA GLY A 82 -7.48 -12.42 3.18
C GLY A 82 -8.00 -13.76 2.68
N LEU A 83 -8.55 -13.78 1.48
CA LEU A 83 -8.99 -14.97 0.73
C LEU A 83 -8.59 -14.80 -0.73
N VAL A 84 -8.13 -15.87 -1.38
CA VAL A 84 -7.93 -15.90 -2.84
C VAL A 84 -9.14 -16.56 -3.49
N VAL A 85 -9.70 -15.91 -4.52
CA VAL A 85 -10.88 -16.37 -5.25
C VAL A 85 -10.59 -16.29 -6.74
N GLU A 86 -10.98 -17.32 -7.52
CA GLU A 86 -10.90 -17.28 -8.98
C GLU A 86 -12.21 -16.77 -9.58
N LEU A 87 -12.12 -15.78 -10.47
CA LEU A 87 -13.25 -15.31 -11.27
C LEU A 87 -13.35 -16.09 -12.59
N GLN A 88 -14.47 -16.79 -12.75
CA GLN A 88 -14.80 -17.57 -13.97
C GLN A 88 -15.84 -16.85 -14.84
N GLY A 89 -15.97 -15.53 -14.71
CA GLY A 89 -16.89 -14.69 -15.48
C GLY A 89 -18.03 -14.11 -14.65
N HIS A 90 -19.05 -13.60 -15.35
CA HIS A 90 -20.12 -12.75 -14.77
C HIS A 90 -20.88 -13.41 -13.61
N ALA A 91 -21.17 -14.71 -13.68
CA ALA A 91 -21.90 -15.40 -12.62
C ALA A 91 -21.11 -15.42 -11.30
N THR A 92 -19.82 -15.79 -11.36
CA THR A 92 -18.93 -15.78 -10.18
C THR A 92 -18.68 -14.36 -9.66
N ALA A 93 -18.55 -13.37 -10.54
CA ALA A 93 -18.43 -11.97 -10.15
C ALA A 93 -19.69 -11.45 -9.45
N GLY A 94 -20.88 -11.85 -9.92
CA GLY A 94 -22.16 -11.54 -9.28
C GLY A 94 -22.27 -12.15 -7.88
N ALA A 95 -21.98 -13.45 -7.75
CA ALA A 95 -21.99 -14.13 -6.46
C ALA A 95 -21.00 -13.49 -5.46
N LEU A 96 -19.76 -13.23 -5.89
CA LEU A 96 -18.76 -12.58 -5.05
C LEU A 96 -19.16 -11.15 -4.67
N ALA A 97 -19.80 -10.40 -5.58
CA ALA A 97 -20.30 -9.06 -5.29
C ALA A 97 -21.37 -9.04 -4.18
N HIS A 98 -22.25 -10.03 -4.16
CA HIS A 98 -23.21 -10.25 -3.08
C HIS A 98 -22.48 -10.53 -1.75
N GLU A 99 -21.58 -11.52 -1.76
CA GLU A 99 -20.82 -11.90 -0.56
C GLU A 99 -20.00 -10.73 0.02
N MET A 100 -19.32 -9.96 -0.82
CA MET A 100 -18.52 -8.82 -0.37
C MET A 100 -19.38 -7.74 0.28
N LEU A 101 -20.58 -7.48 -0.24
CA LEU A 101 -21.48 -6.50 0.37
C LEU A 101 -21.99 -7.00 1.73
N ASP A 102 -22.31 -8.29 1.82
CA ASP A 102 -22.74 -8.91 3.07
C ASP A 102 -21.61 -8.88 4.12
N TRP A 103 -20.35 -9.12 3.73
CA TRP A 103 -19.20 -8.99 4.62
C TRP A 103 -19.02 -7.56 5.13
N VAL A 104 -19.10 -6.54 4.26
CA VAL A 104 -19.01 -5.14 4.68
C VAL A 104 -20.10 -4.80 5.69
N ARG A 105 -21.34 -5.19 5.40
CA ARG A 105 -22.50 -4.91 6.26
C ARG A 105 -22.39 -5.59 7.61
N ALA A 106 -22.05 -6.87 7.62
CA ALA A 106 -21.92 -7.66 8.84
C ALA A 106 -20.73 -7.22 9.69
N ALA A 107 -19.57 -6.98 9.07
CA ALA A 107 -18.35 -6.61 9.79
C ALA A 107 -18.41 -5.20 10.41
N PHE A 108 -19.15 -4.28 9.80
CA PHE A 108 -19.12 -2.87 10.18
C PHE A 108 -20.48 -2.29 10.61
N ASP A 109 -21.49 -3.14 10.79
CA ASP A 109 -22.86 -2.79 11.21
C ASP A 109 -23.43 -1.60 10.41
N HIS A 110 -23.29 -1.67 9.09
CA HIS A 110 -23.62 -0.57 8.19
C HIS A 110 -24.69 -0.97 7.18
N PRO A 111 -25.99 -0.86 7.49
CA PRO A 111 -27.08 -1.24 6.58
C PRO A 111 -27.24 -0.28 5.40
N GLY A 112 -26.63 0.90 5.47
CA GLY A 112 -26.78 1.98 4.50
C GLY A 112 -26.06 1.76 3.17
N ALA A 113 -25.97 2.84 2.38
CA ALA A 113 -25.18 2.85 1.16
C ALA A 113 -23.68 2.79 1.48
N VAL A 114 -22.96 1.97 0.74
CA VAL A 114 -21.49 1.89 0.74
C VAL A 114 -20.94 2.68 -0.45
N ALA A 115 -19.71 3.18 -0.35
CA ALA A 115 -18.97 3.70 -1.50
C ALA A 115 -18.25 2.54 -2.23
N VAL A 116 -18.14 2.63 -3.55
CA VAL A 116 -17.48 1.61 -4.38
C VAL A 116 -16.57 2.34 -5.34
N ASP A 117 -15.27 2.12 -5.18
CA ASP A 117 -14.23 2.79 -5.96
C ASP A 117 -13.39 1.75 -6.69
N PHE A 118 -13.29 1.89 -8.01
CA PHE A 118 -12.35 1.12 -8.81
C PHE A 118 -11.07 1.95 -9.01
N VAL A 119 -9.94 1.39 -8.62
CA VAL A 119 -8.63 1.98 -8.80
C VAL A 119 -7.89 1.13 -9.85
N PRO A 120 -7.73 1.62 -11.09
CA PRO A 120 -6.92 0.93 -12.07
C PRO A 120 -5.47 0.92 -11.58
N GLY A 121 -4.87 -0.26 -11.58
CA GLY A 121 -3.44 -0.43 -11.38
C GLY A 121 -2.65 0.14 -12.55
N GLU A 122 -1.42 0.55 -12.31
CA GLU A 122 -0.54 1.04 -13.36
C GLU A 122 -0.09 -0.09 -14.29
N VAL A 123 0.05 0.22 -15.58
CA VAL A 123 0.61 -0.72 -16.58
C VAL A 123 2.08 -1.00 -16.30
N ASP A 124 2.80 0.01 -15.80
CA ASP A 124 4.20 -0.10 -15.42
C ASP A 124 4.29 -0.29 -13.89
N SER A 125 4.60 -1.52 -13.48
CA SER A 125 4.70 -1.84 -12.07
C SER A 125 6.03 -1.35 -11.51
N THR A 126 5.98 -0.26 -10.73
CA THR A 126 7.12 0.05 -9.86
C THR A 126 7.28 -1.10 -8.88
N GLU A 127 8.33 -1.88 -9.06
CA GLU A 127 8.68 -2.99 -8.19
C GLU A 127 10.15 -2.86 -7.81
N ASN A 128 10.43 -2.92 -6.51
CA ASN A 128 11.81 -2.89 -5.99
C ASN A 128 12.17 -4.22 -5.31
N PRO A 129 12.13 -5.37 -6.02
CA PRO A 129 12.36 -6.68 -5.42
C PRO A 129 13.75 -6.77 -4.76
N ARG A 130 14.73 -6.06 -5.30
CA ARG A 130 16.09 -6.01 -4.75
C ARG A 130 16.15 -5.33 -3.38
N VAL A 131 15.33 -4.30 -3.16
CA VAL A 131 15.24 -3.63 -1.85
C VAL A 131 14.63 -4.59 -0.83
N ILE A 132 13.54 -5.27 -1.19
CA ILE A 132 12.87 -6.27 -0.34
C ILE A 132 13.81 -7.41 0.04
N GLU A 133 14.55 -7.97 -0.92
CA GLU A 133 15.54 -9.02 -0.70
C GLU A 133 16.60 -8.56 0.32
N LEU A 134 17.16 -7.36 0.14
CA LEU A 134 18.21 -6.82 1.00
C LEU A 134 17.69 -6.43 2.40
N MET A 135 16.46 -5.92 2.51
CA MET A 135 15.81 -5.68 3.80
C MET A 135 15.58 -7.00 4.56
N THR A 136 15.17 -8.04 3.84
CA THR A 136 14.97 -9.38 4.40
C THR A 136 16.30 -10.02 4.81
N ALA A 137 17.35 -9.87 4.01
CA ALA A 137 18.69 -10.34 4.37
C ALA A 137 19.23 -9.60 5.61
N LEU A 138 19.10 -8.26 5.64
CA LEU A 138 19.60 -7.45 6.75
C LEU A 138 18.87 -7.71 8.07
N SER A 139 17.58 -8.08 8.02
CA SER A 139 16.81 -8.43 9.22
C SER A 139 17.29 -9.73 9.87
N ARG A 140 17.89 -10.64 9.09
CA ARG A 140 18.54 -11.87 9.54
C ARG A 140 19.98 -11.61 9.96
N ASP A 141 20.75 -11.00 9.07
CA ASP A 141 22.19 -10.78 9.20
C ASP A 141 22.50 -9.28 9.19
N ARG A 142 22.75 -8.71 10.37
CA ARG A 142 22.96 -7.26 10.57
C ARG A 142 24.36 -6.79 10.17
N ASP A 143 24.91 -7.35 9.10
CA ASP A 143 26.27 -7.09 8.67
C ASP A 143 26.39 -5.78 7.86
N MET A 144 27.55 -5.13 7.96
CA MET A 144 27.79 -3.84 7.30
C MET A 144 27.86 -3.93 5.77
N LYS A 145 28.20 -5.09 5.20
CA LYS A 145 28.27 -5.27 3.74
C LYS A 145 26.85 -5.31 3.17
N THR A 146 25.93 -6.03 3.80
CA THR A 146 24.51 -6.06 3.43
C THR A 146 23.86 -4.70 3.62
N ARG A 147 24.16 -3.99 4.73
CA ARG A 147 23.70 -2.62 4.94
C ARG A 147 24.12 -1.66 3.82
N ARG A 148 25.38 -1.69 3.40
CA ARG A 148 25.87 -0.87 2.28
C ARG A 148 25.17 -1.20 0.96
N ARG A 149 24.96 -2.48 0.67
CA ARG A 149 24.20 -2.92 -0.52
C ARG A 149 22.75 -2.42 -0.46
N LEU A 150 22.12 -2.46 0.71
CA LEU A 150 20.78 -1.92 0.91
C LEU A 150 20.75 -0.42 0.65
N TRP A 151 21.65 0.37 1.25
CA TRP A 151 21.71 1.82 1.02
C TRP A 151 21.81 2.19 -0.46
N MET A 152 22.66 1.50 -1.22
CA MET A 152 22.75 1.71 -2.67
C MET A 152 21.47 1.32 -3.41
N ALA A 153 20.83 0.23 -3.00
CA ALA A 153 19.54 -0.18 -3.58
C ALA A 153 18.44 0.84 -3.27
N LEU A 154 18.39 1.39 -2.06
CA LEU A 154 17.42 2.42 -1.66
C LEU A 154 17.54 3.66 -2.55
N VAL A 155 18.78 4.15 -2.76
CA VAL A 155 19.04 5.35 -3.58
C VAL A 155 18.67 5.15 -5.05
N ASN A 156 18.87 3.94 -5.57
CA ASN A 156 18.59 3.61 -6.97
C ASN A 156 17.17 3.09 -7.22
N ALA A 157 16.36 2.93 -6.17
CA ALA A 157 14.97 2.51 -6.27
C ALA A 157 14.06 3.66 -6.69
N THR A 158 12.94 3.33 -7.33
CA THR A 158 11.81 4.26 -7.53
C THR A 158 10.77 3.98 -6.47
N TRP A 159 10.38 5.00 -5.71
CA TRP A 159 9.48 4.87 -4.57
C TRP A 159 8.10 5.40 -4.91
N LEU A 160 7.06 4.74 -4.41
CA LEU A 160 5.73 5.34 -4.34
C LEU A 160 5.61 6.09 -3.02
N VAL A 161 5.32 7.38 -3.09
CA VAL A 161 5.27 8.26 -1.91
C VAL A 161 3.91 8.95 -1.84
N PRO A 162 3.10 8.72 -0.79
CA PRO A 162 1.80 9.35 -0.65
C PRO A 162 1.92 10.86 -0.46
N LEU A 163 0.98 11.58 -1.06
CA LEU A 163 0.90 13.04 -1.01
C LEU A 163 -0.39 13.50 -0.32
N THR A 164 -0.36 14.71 0.24
CA THR A 164 -1.55 15.38 0.78
C THR A 164 -2.45 15.92 -0.34
N ARG A 165 -1.88 16.21 -1.50
CA ARG A 165 -2.58 16.64 -2.71
C ARG A 165 -1.83 16.16 -3.96
N ALA A 166 -2.55 15.98 -5.06
CA ALA A 166 -1.94 15.67 -6.34
C ALA A 166 -1.00 16.81 -6.77
N VAL A 167 0.12 16.44 -7.38
CA VAL A 167 1.07 17.35 -8.01
C VAL A 167 1.43 16.80 -9.37
N ASP A 168 1.83 17.70 -10.26
CA ASP A 168 2.45 17.30 -11.52
C ASP A 168 3.79 16.61 -11.25
N ALA A 169 4.00 15.43 -11.84
CA ALA A 169 5.24 14.67 -11.69
C ALA A 169 6.44 15.44 -12.26
N GLU A 170 6.25 16.27 -13.30
CA GLU A 170 7.33 17.10 -13.84
C GLU A 170 7.80 18.16 -12.83
N ALA A 171 6.87 18.74 -12.06
CA ALA A 171 7.20 19.73 -11.03
C ALA A 171 8.05 19.14 -9.89
N VAL A 172 7.93 17.83 -9.63
CA VAL A 172 8.76 17.13 -8.63
C VAL A 172 10.20 16.99 -9.12
N GLY A 173 10.41 16.69 -10.41
CA GLY A 173 11.75 16.58 -11.01
C GLY A 173 12.53 17.88 -11.04
N LEU A 174 11.82 19.02 -11.07
CA LEU A 174 12.40 20.38 -11.11
C LEU A 174 12.73 20.96 -9.71
N GLY A 175 12.73 20.14 -8.66
CA GLY A 175 13.10 20.57 -7.31
C GLY A 175 11.97 21.25 -6.52
N GLY A 176 10.72 21.09 -6.95
CA GLY A 176 9.56 21.53 -6.19
C GLY A 176 9.41 20.77 -4.86
N ALA A 177 8.90 21.45 -3.83
CA ALA A 177 8.65 20.81 -2.53
C ALA A 177 7.53 19.75 -2.66
N LEU A 178 7.86 18.50 -2.33
CA LEU A 178 6.88 17.41 -2.28
C LEU A 178 5.88 17.64 -1.14
N PRO A 179 4.56 17.69 -1.42
CA PRO A 179 3.54 17.77 -0.38
C PRO A 179 3.33 16.40 0.27
N LEU A 180 4.38 15.88 0.90
CA LEU A 180 4.40 14.56 1.52
C LEU A 180 3.30 14.45 2.58
N ARG A 181 2.62 13.31 2.58
CA ARG A 181 1.69 12.95 3.64
C ARG A 181 2.45 12.51 4.87
N VAL A 182 2.16 13.16 6.00
CA VAL A 182 2.65 12.76 7.32
C VAL A 182 1.81 11.58 7.83
N LEU A 183 2.49 10.51 8.24
CA LEU A 183 1.91 9.29 8.80
C LEU A 183 1.99 9.26 10.33
N GLY A 184 2.82 10.11 10.93
CA GLY A 184 2.97 10.24 12.36
C GLY A 184 4.01 11.29 12.75
N GLU A 185 4.39 11.29 14.02
CA GLU A 185 5.37 12.22 14.58
C GLU A 185 6.37 11.44 15.45
N LEU A 186 7.64 11.83 15.38
CA LEU A 186 8.71 11.28 16.20
C LEU A 186 9.59 12.44 16.71
N ALA A 187 9.66 12.61 18.03
CA ALA A 187 10.45 13.63 18.70
C ALA A 187 10.23 15.06 18.12
N GLY A 188 8.97 15.45 17.85
CA GLY A 188 8.64 16.76 17.31
C GLY A 188 8.80 16.90 15.79
N GLY A 189 9.20 15.83 15.09
CA GLY A 189 9.41 15.85 13.64
C GLY A 189 8.51 14.89 12.89
N GLU A 190 8.30 15.20 11.61
CA GLU A 190 7.38 14.46 10.75
C GLU A 190 7.90 13.05 10.44
N VAL A 191 7.00 12.08 10.46
CA VAL A 191 7.21 10.71 9.97
C VAL A 191 6.42 10.54 8.68
N VAL A 192 7.08 10.11 7.61
CA VAL A 192 6.44 9.89 6.29
C VAL A 192 6.64 8.45 5.81
N GLY A 193 5.91 8.04 4.78
CA GLY A 193 6.00 6.68 4.23
C GLY A 193 6.48 6.65 2.78
N ALA A 194 7.22 5.60 2.43
CA ALA A 194 7.55 5.24 1.06
C ALA A 194 7.32 3.75 0.82
N PHE A 195 6.87 3.40 -0.38
CA PHE A 195 6.47 2.04 -0.73
C PHE A 195 7.28 1.52 -1.92
N THR A 196 7.64 0.25 -1.83
CA THR A 196 8.43 -0.44 -2.87
C THR A 196 7.63 -0.80 -4.10
N ASP A 197 6.31 -0.87 -3.97
CA ASP A 197 5.36 -1.24 -5.01
C ASP A 197 3.94 -0.86 -4.62
N PHE A 198 3.05 -0.94 -5.60
CA PHE A 198 1.65 -0.54 -5.45
C PHE A 198 0.88 -1.47 -4.49
N GLY A 199 1.24 -2.74 -4.44
CA GLY A 199 0.67 -3.69 -3.49
C GLY A 199 0.90 -3.27 -2.04
N HIS A 200 2.13 -2.88 -1.69
CA HIS A 200 2.44 -2.37 -0.36
C HIS A 200 1.74 -1.03 -0.06
N LEU A 201 1.62 -0.14 -1.06
CA LEU A 201 0.89 1.13 -0.92
C LEU A 201 -0.60 0.87 -0.60
N LEU A 202 -1.27 0.05 -1.41
CA LEU A 202 -2.68 -0.33 -1.18
C LEU A 202 -2.89 -1.08 0.13
N GLY A 203 -1.94 -1.94 0.51
CA GLY A 203 -1.98 -2.65 1.78
C GLY A 203 -1.87 -1.72 2.99
N HIS A 204 -1.27 -0.54 2.83
CA HIS A 204 -1.23 0.48 3.88
C HIS A 204 -2.48 1.35 3.89
N ASP A 205 -2.92 1.84 2.73
CA ASP A 205 -4.14 2.63 2.59
C ASP A 205 -4.76 2.35 1.22
N PRO A 206 -5.83 1.52 1.15
CA PRO A 206 -6.40 1.11 -0.13
C PRO A 206 -7.31 2.18 -0.75
N ARG A 207 -7.55 3.29 -0.03
CA ARG A 207 -8.35 4.39 -0.56
C ARG A 207 -7.59 5.10 -1.68
N PRO A 208 -8.28 5.53 -2.75
CA PRO A 208 -7.65 6.30 -3.81
C PRO A 208 -7.08 7.59 -3.22
N ARG A 209 -5.75 7.68 -3.15
CA ARG A 209 -5.04 8.86 -2.66
C ARG A 209 -3.93 9.24 -3.62
N PRO A 210 -3.64 10.54 -3.75
CA PRO A 210 -2.51 10.98 -4.54
C PRO A 210 -1.20 10.38 -4.01
N TYR A 211 -0.38 9.88 -4.92
CA TYR A 211 1.00 9.49 -4.67
C TYR A 211 1.85 9.95 -5.85
N VAL A 212 3.16 9.88 -5.69
CA VAL A 212 4.12 10.12 -6.78
C VAL A 212 5.17 9.02 -6.83
N ARG A 213 5.64 8.72 -8.03
CA ARG A 213 6.82 7.89 -8.30
C ARG A 213 8.05 8.79 -8.23
N VAL A 214 8.93 8.55 -7.27
CA VAL A 214 10.13 9.38 -7.08
C VAL A 214 11.36 8.50 -6.91
N HIS A 215 12.37 8.75 -7.73
CA HIS A 215 13.65 8.05 -7.64
C HIS A 215 14.35 8.39 -6.31
N GLY A 216 15.00 7.41 -5.68
CA GLY A 216 15.66 7.58 -4.37
C GLY A 216 16.66 8.75 -4.34
N LYS A 217 17.42 8.94 -5.43
CA LYS A 217 18.29 10.11 -5.67
C LYS A 217 17.59 11.48 -5.53
N VAL A 218 16.28 11.57 -5.79
CA VAL A 218 15.50 12.79 -5.59
C VAL A 218 14.85 12.78 -4.20
N LEU A 219 14.32 11.63 -3.79
CA LEU A 219 13.59 11.46 -2.54
C LEU A 219 14.45 11.79 -1.31
N PHE A 220 15.62 11.17 -1.15
CA PHE A 220 16.40 11.30 0.09
C PHE A 220 16.92 12.74 0.32
N PRO A 221 17.46 13.46 -0.69
CA PRO A 221 17.77 14.87 -0.53
C PRO A 221 16.56 15.73 -0.14
N ALA A 222 15.39 15.48 -0.74
CA ALA A 222 14.17 16.21 -0.41
C ALA A 222 13.71 15.96 1.05
N LEU A 223 13.79 14.72 1.53
CA LEU A 223 13.48 14.36 2.92
C LEU A 223 14.46 14.99 3.92
N ALA A 224 15.76 14.96 3.61
CA ALA A 224 16.81 15.56 4.44
C ALA A 224 16.62 17.09 4.53
N ALA A 225 16.37 17.76 3.40
CA ALA A 225 16.12 19.20 3.36
C ALA A 225 14.89 19.61 4.20
N ARG A 226 13.84 18.78 4.21
CA ARG A 226 12.63 18.96 5.04
C ARG A 226 12.85 18.58 6.52
N LYS A 227 14.01 18.02 6.88
CA LYS A 227 14.33 17.53 8.22
C LYS A 227 13.31 16.51 8.75
N VAL A 228 12.84 15.62 7.87
CA VAL A 228 11.97 14.49 8.26
C VAL A 228 12.65 13.71 9.38
N ALA A 229 11.89 13.37 10.43
CA ALA A 229 12.42 12.63 11.58
C ALA A 229 12.63 11.15 11.24
N SER A 230 11.70 10.58 10.49
CA SER A 230 11.74 9.17 10.09
C SER A 230 11.02 8.93 8.76
N LEU A 231 11.55 8.00 7.97
CA LEU A 231 10.92 7.44 6.79
C LEU A 231 10.57 5.98 7.04
N LEU A 232 9.28 5.66 7.05
CA LEU A 232 8.78 4.30 7.10
C LEU A 232 8.79 3.68 5.71
N LEU A 233 9.43 2.52 5.57
CA LEU A 233 9.45 1.72 4.35
C LEU A 233 8.41 0.61 4.47
N ASN A 234 7.43 0.60 3.57
CA ASN A 234 6.30 -0.34 3.59
C ASN A 234 5.60 -0.43 4.97
N PRO A 235 5.19 0.69 5.58
CA PRO A 235 4.57 0.70 6.90
C PRO A 235 3.33 -0.19 6.94
N GLY A 236 3.26 -1.03 7.97
CA GLY A 236 2.11 -1.89 8.18
C GLY A 236 2.01 -3.07 7.21
N GLN A 237 3.13 -3.62 6.76
CA GLN A 237 3.20 -4.85 5.96
C GLN A 237 4.37 -5.74 6.42
N GLY A 238 4.49 -6.95 5.86
CA GLY A 238 5.43 -8.00 6.30
C GLY A 238 6.90 -7.58 6.30
N VAL A 239 7.46 -7.28 5.12
CA VAL A 239 8.82 -6.73 5.01
C VAL A 239 8.75 -5.22 5.09
N ARG A 240 9.22 -4.68 6.23
CA ARG A 240 9.17 -3.25 6.56
C ARG A 240 10.51 -2.76 7.10
N GLY A 241 10.71 -1.46 7.04
CA GLY A 241 11.89 -0.80 7.56
C GLY A 241 11.57 0.60 8.05
N GLU A 242 12.52 1.18 8.76
CA GLU A 242 12.46 2.55 9.21
C GLU A 242 13.86 3.15 9.05
N LEU A 243 13.93 4.33 8.42
CA LEU A 243 15.16 5.10 8.30
C LEU A 243 15.01 6.34 9.16
N TYR A 244 15.87 6.47 10.16
CA TYR A 244 15.88 7.67 11.00
C TYR A 244 16.57 8.84 10.29
N ARG A 245 16.35 10.07 10.77
CA ARG A 245 16.93 11.30 10.21
C ARG A 245 18.40 11.16 9.80
N HIS A 246 19.26 10.66 10.68
CA HIS A 246 20.70 10.53 10.39
C HIS A 246 21.00 9.55 9.24
N GLU A 247 20.19 8.51 9.04
CA GLU A 247 20.31 7.60 7.90
C GLU A 247 19.81 8.26 6.61
N ILE A 248 18.72 9.03 6.68
CA ILE A 248 18.22 9.83 5.56
C ILE A 248 19.27 10.84 5.10
N GLU A 249 19.89 11.56 6.04
CA GLU A 249 20.99 12.50 5.80
C GLU A 249 22.20 11.79 5.17
N THR A 250 22.59 10.62 5.69
CA THR A 250 23.68 9.81 5.14
C THR A 250 23.41 9.40 3.68
N LEU A 251 22.17 9.01 3.35
CA LEU A 251 21.78 8.67 1.98
C LEU A 251 21.80 9.90 1.07
N ALA A 252 21.31 11.05 1.55
CA ALA A 252 21.33 12.31 0.82
C ALA A 252 22.76 12.78 0.50
N GLU A 253 23.67 12.74 1.47
CA GLU A 253 25.10 13.02 1.25
C GLU A 253 25.76 12.03 0.29
N GLY A 254 25.37 10.75 0.36
CA GLY A 254 25.78 9.73 -0.59
C GLY A 254 25.40 10.08 -2.02
N VAL A 255 24.17 10.55 -2.23
CA VAL A 255 23.68 11.02 -3.54
C VAL A 255 24.52 12.19 -4.07
N GLN A 256 24.79 13.19 -3.22
CA GLN A 256 25.58 14.37 -3.62
C GLN A 256 27.00 13.99 -4.04
N ARG A 257 27.66 13.09 -3.30
CA ARG A 257 29.00 12.60 -3.65
C ARG A 257 29.04 11.86 -4.98
N MET A 258 28.01 11.08 -5.29
CA MET A 258 27.89 10.40 -6.59
C MET A 258 27.68 11.38 -7.74
N ALA A 259 26.93 12.47 -7.52
CA ALA A 259 26.70 13.49 -8.54
C ALA A 259 27.95 14.33 -8.87
N GLY A 260 28.82 14.58 -7.87
CA GLY A 260 30.06 15.34 -8.05
C GLY A 260 31.29 14.52 -8.46
N SER A 261 31.13 13.21 -8.71
CA SER A 261 32.22 12.31 -9.13
C SER A 261 32.31 12.13 -10.66
N HIS A 262 31.79 13.10 -11.41
CA HIS A 262 31.85 13.21 -12.87
C HIS A 262 32.61 14.48 -13.26
#